data_AF-A0A0B5QTC1-F1
#
_entry.id   AF-A0A0B5QTC1-F1
#
_cell.length_a   1.000
_cell.length_b   1.000
_cell.length_c   1.000
_cell.angle_alpha   90.00
_cell.angle_beta   90.00
_cell.angle_gamma   90.00
#
_symmetry.space_group_name_H-M   'P 1'
#
loop_
_entity.id
_entity.type
_entity.pdbx_description
1 polymer ?
#
loop_
_entity_poly.entity_id
_entity_poly.type
_entity_poly.pdbx_seq_one_letter_code
_entity_poly.pdbx_strand_id
1 'polypeptide(L)'
;MYYISMIITVLATVIYNISQKSINQSTNPFISMIVTYITAIIFSILALIILPIDRNIISSLKQLNWASYVLGISALGLEIGYLYIYRSGWNIAVAPLFVSIISTIILIVVGIFVYKTKLSPMNALGICLSIVGLILMNKK
;
A
#
# COMPACT_ATOMS: atom_id res chain seq x y z
N MET A 1 10.27 2.35 -18.41
CA MET A 1 9.01 2.16 -17.64
C MET A 1 9.28 1.84 -16.17
N TYR A 2 10.14 0.86 -15.83
CA TYR A 2 10.43 0.47 -14.43
C TYR A 2 10.76 1.65 -13.49
N TYR A 3 11.72 2.50 -13.84
CA TYR A 3 12.11 3.64 -12.99
C TYR A 3 11.00 4.70 -12.83
N ILE A 4 10.22 4.95 -13.88
CA ILE A 4 9.10 5.90 -13.82
C ILE A 4 8.02 5.38 -12.87
N SER A 5 7.64 4.11 -13.00
CA SER A 5 6.66 3.47 -12.10
C SER A 5 7.14 3.53 -10.64
N MET A 6 8.42 3.27 -10.39
CA MET A 6 9.00 3.36 -9.06
C MET A 6 8.92 4.77 -8.48
N ILE A 7 9.27 5.80 -9.27
CA ILE A 7 9.17 7.21 -8.84
C ILE A 7 7.73 7.57 -8.49
N ILE A 8 6.77 7.19 -9.34
CA ILE A 8 5.34 7.45 -9.09
C ILE A 8 4.90 6.79 -7.78
N THR A 9 5.26 5.52 -7.56
CA THR A 9 4.90 4.80 -6.34
C THR A 9 5.52 5.45 -5.10
N VAL A 10 6.77 5.88 -5.16
CA VAL A 10 7.44 6.56 -4.03
C VAL A 10 6.75 7.88 -3.71
N LEU A 11 6.51 8.72 -4.72
CA LEU A 11 5.84 10.01 -4.54
C LEU A 11 4.43 9.83 -3.98
N ALA A 12 3.65 8.89 -4.54
CA ALA A 12 2.32 8.56 -4.05
C ALA A 12 2.36 8.09 -2.59
N THR A 13 3.34 7.26 -2.22
CA THR A 13 3.50 6.76 -0.85
C THR A 13 3.83 7.89 0.14
N VAL A 14 4.64 8.87 -0.27
CA VAL A 14 4.95 10.04 0.57
C VAL A 14 3.69 10.88 0.80
N ILE A 15 2.99 11.25 -0.29
CA ILE A 15 1.74 12.03 -0.22
C ILE A 15 0.69 11.29 0.61
N TYR A 16 0.59 9.98 0.44
CA TYR A 16 -0.30 9.10 1.19
C TYR A 16 -0.07 9.21 2.69
N ASN A 17 1.18 9.02 3.15
CA ASN A 17 1.50 9.03 4.57
C ASN A 17 1.33 10.41 5.20
N ILE A 18 1.66 11.48 4.47
CA ILE A 18 1.42 12.86 4.91
C ILE A 18 -0.09 13.11 5.07
N SER A 19 -0.88 12.75 4.06
CA SER A 19 -2.34 12.89 4.10
C SER A 19 -2.94 12.11 5.28
N GLN A 20 -2.54 10.85 5.45
CA GLN A 20 -2.99 9.98 6.54
C GLN A 20 -2.69 10.57 7.93
N LYS A 21 -1.46 11.08 8.14
CA LYS A 21 -1.08 11.74 9.40
C LYS A 21 -1.87 13.03 9.65
N SER A 22 -2.31 13.71 8.60
CA SER A 22 -2.99 15.00 8.65
C SER A 22 -4.50 14.89 8.87
N ILE A 23 -5.08 13.69 8.71
CA ILE A 23 -6.50 13.46 9.00
C ILE A 23 -6.75 13.76 10.49
N ASN A 24 -7.74 14.63 10.75
CA ASN A 24 -8.09 15.04 12.10
C ASN A 24 -8.43 13.81 12.97
N GLN A 25 -7.88 13.78 14.19
CA GLN A 25 -8.08 12.69 15.14
C GLN A 25 -9.52 12.58 15.63
N SER A 26 -10.26 13.70 15.66
CA SER A 26 -11.65 13.76 16.11
C SER A 26 -12.66 13.27 15.06
N THR A 27 -12.24 13.14 13.79
CA THR A 27 -13.13 12.67 12.72
C THR A 27 -13.35 11.16 12.82
N ASN A 28 -14.56 10.68 12.56
CA ASN A 28 -14.82 9.25 12.42
C ASN A 28 -14.00 8.69 11.23
N PRO A 29 -13.11 7.69 11.45
CA PRO A 29 -12.26 7.13 10.40
C PRO A 29 -13.06 6.68 9.17
N PHE A 30 -14.21 6.04 9.37
CA PHE A 30 -15.03 5.51 8.27
C PHE A 30 -15.62 6.62 7.39
N ILE A 31 -15.94 7.78 7.97
CA ILE A 31 -16.40 8.94 7.19
C ILE A 31 -15.27 9.45 6.29
N SER A 32 -14.05 9.58 6.85
CA SER A 32 -12.88 9.96 6.05
C SER A 32 -12.63 8.96 4.92
N MET A 33 -12.80 7.65 5.19
CA MET A 33 -12.62 6.61 4.18
C MET A 33 -13.64 6.68 3.06
N ILE A 34 -14.92 6.91 3.38
CA ILE A 34 -15.96 7.09 2.36
C ILE A 34 -15.56 8.20 1.39
N VAL A 35 -15.11 9.35 1.92
CA VAL A 35 -14.67 10.48 1.08
C VAL A 35 -13.46 10.07 0.23
N THR A 36 -12.44 9.44 0.82
CA THR A 36 -11.24 8.97 0.09
C THR A 36 -11.61 8.04 -1.07
N TYR A 37 -12.51 7.07 -0.85
CA TYR A 37 -12.93 6.13 -1.89
C TYR A 37 -13.78 6.78 -2.98
N ILE A 38 -14.67 7.71 -2.62
CA ILE A 38 -15.42 8.49 -3.60
C ILE A 38 -14.46 9.29 -4.49
N THR A 39 -13.47 9.96 -3.90
CA THR A 39 -12.42 10.66 -4.65
C THR A 39 -11.68 9.71 -5.58
N ALA A 40 -11.24 8.54 -5.09
CA ALA A 40 -10.56 7.55 -5.92
C ALA A 40 -11.43 7.04 -7.08
N ILE A 41 -12.73 6.82 -6.87
CA ILE A 41 -13.67 6.42 -7.91
C ILE A 41 -13.80 7.51 -8.98
N ILE A 42 -13.97 8.78 -8.58
CA ILE A 42 -14.08 9.91 -9.51
C ILE A 42 -12.85 9.99 -10.42
N PHE A 43 -11.64 9.96 -9.83
CA PHE A 43 -10.41 10.00 -10.61
C PHE A 43 -10.21 8.76 -11.49
N SER A 44 -10.65 7.58 -11.05
CA SER A 44 -10.61 6.36 -11.86
C SER A 44 -11.54 6.45 -13.07
N ILE A 45 -12.75 7.00 -12.90
CA ILE A 45 -13.70 7.23 -14.01
C ILE A 45 -13.14 8.27 -14.99
N LEU A 46 -12.56 9.37 -14.50
CA LEU A 46 -11.92 10.38 -15.35
C LEU A 46 -10.77 9.79 -16.16
N ALA A 47 -9.92 8.97 -15.53
CA ALA A 47 -8.84 8.28 -16.21
C ALA A 47 -9.37 7.34 -17.32
N LEU A 48 -10.49 6.66 -17.06
CA LEU A 48 -11.14 5.77 -18.01
C LEU A 48 -11.68 6.51 -19.25
N ILE A 49 -12.10 7.77 -19.09
CA ILE A 49 -12.59 8.61 -20.20
C ILE A 49 -11.43 9.15 -21.04
N ILE A 50 -10.30 9.48 -20.40
CA ILE A 50 -9.12 10.10 -21.05
C ILE A 50 -8.26 9.04 -21.75
N LEU A 51 -8.11 7.86 -21.14
CA LEU A 51 -7.27 6.79 -21.66
C LEU A 51 -8.10 5.86 -22.56
N PRO A 52 -7.70 5.63 -23.82
CA PRO A 52 -8.45 4.79 -24.73
C PRO A 52 -8.56 3.36 -24.19
N ILE A 53 -9.77 2.82 -24.21
CA ILE A 53 -10.03 1.43 -23.81
C ILE A 53 -10.20 0.62 -25.09
N ASP A 54 -9.39 -0.43 -25.26
CA ASP A 54 -9.50 -1.34 -26.40
C ASP A 54 -10.78 -2.23 -26.36
N ARG A 55 -11.54 -2.19 -25.26
CA ARG A 55 -12.69 -3.06 -24.98
C ARG A 55 -13.86 -2.28 -24.38
N ASN A 56 -15.09 -2.71 -24.66
CA ASN A 56 -16.29 -2.16 -24.02
C ASN A 56 -16.25 -2.31 -22.49
N ILE A 57 -16.71 -1.30 -21.76
CA ILE A 57 -16.70 -1.28 -20.27
C ILE A 57 -17.35 -2.54 -19.68
N ILE A 58 -18.46 -2.99 -20.27
CA ILE A 58 -19.21 -4.18 -19.82
C ILE A 58 -18.37 -5.46 -19.96
N SER A 59 -17.55 -5.59 -21.01
CA SER A 59 -16.68 -6.76 -21.15
C SER A 59 -15.50 -6.72 -20.18
N SER A 60 -14.98 -5.53 -19.87
CA SER A 60 -13.95 -5.35 -18.83
C SER A 60 -14.47 -5.67 -17.42
N LEU A 61 -15.73 -5.32 -17.10
CA LEU A 61 -16.35 -5.68 -15.82
C LEU A 61 -16.51 -7.20 -15.66
N LYS A 62 -16.81 -7.93 -16.74
CA LYS A 62 -16.88 -9.40 -16.72
C LYS A 62 -15.52 -10.08 -16.53
N GLN A 63 -14.42 -9.36 -16.73
CA GLN A 63 -13.06 -9.86 -16.52
C GLN A 63 -12.55 -9.62 -15.09
N LEU A 64 -13.33 -8.95 -14.25
CA LEU A 64 -13.01 -8.81 -12.83
C LEU A 64 -12.93 -10.19 -12.19
N ASN A 65 -11.88 -10.40 -11.42
CA ASN A 65 -11.67 -11.63 -10.66
C ASN A 65 -11.81 -11.35 -9.15
N TRP A 66 -11.76 -12.43 -8.37
CA TRP A 66 -11.81 -12.36 -6.91
C TRP A 66 -10.74 -11.43 -6.31
N ALA A 67 -9.57 -11.29 -6.97
CA ALA A 67 -8.46 -10.48 -6.47
C ALA A 67 -8.82 -8.99 -6.42
N SER A 68 -9.62 -8.48 -7.37
CA SER A 68 -10.09 -7.08 -7.32
C SER A 68 -10.92 -6.79 -6.07
N TYR A 69 -11.78 -7.73 -5.66
CA TYR A 69 -12.62 -7.58 -4.46
C TYR A 69 -11.78 -7.67 -3.18
N VAL A 70 -10.86 -8.63 -3.10
CA VAL A 70 -9.94 -8.78 -1.96
C VAL A 70 -9.00 -7.58 -1.84
N LEU A 71 -8.55 -7.02 -2.96
CA LEU A 71 -7.75 -5.80 -2.98
C LEU A 71 -8.51 -4.61 -2.39
N GLY A 72 -9.81 -4.45 -2.70
CA GLY A 72 -10.65 -3.40 -2.12
C GLY A 72 -10.76 -3.51 -0.59
N ILE A 73 -10.98 -4.72 -0.08
CA ILE A 73 -11.01 -4.98 1.37
C ILE A 73 -9.65 -4.68 2.01
N SER A 74 -8.57 -5.12 1.36
CA SER A 74 -7.20 -4.91 1.83
C SER A 74 -6.82 -3.43 1.85
N ALA A 75 -7.24 -2.66 0.85
CA ALA A 75 -7.06 -1.21 0.81
C ALA A 75 -7.72 -0.56 2.03
N LEU A 76 -8.97 -0.93 2.35
CA LEU A 76 -9.68 -0.36 3.50
C LEU A 76 -8.96 -0.69 4.82
N GLY A 77 -8.43 -1.91 4.94
CA GLY A 77 -7.58 -2.31 6.06
C GLY A 77 -6.30 -1.48 6.18
N LEU A 78 -5.62 -1.20 5.06
CA LEU A 78 -4.41 -0.37 5.04
C LEU A 78 -4.71 1.06 5.51
N GLU A 79 -5.78 1.66 4.99
CA GLU A 79 -6.15 3.02 5.36
C GLU A 79 -6.46 3.16 6.85
N ILE A 80 -7.29 2.26 7.38
CA ILE A 80 -7.64 2.24 8.80
C ILE A 80 -6.41 1.95 9.66
N GLY A 81 -5.55 1.02 9.22
CA GLY A 81 -4.32 0.65 9.91
C GLY A 81 -3.35 1.82 10.05
N TYR A 82 -3.03 2.51 8.95
CA TYR A 82 -2.16 3.69 8.98
C TYR A 82 -2.75 4.84 9.79
N LEU A 83 -4.06 5.07 9.67
CA LEU A 83 -4.76 6.09 10.44
C LEU A 83 -4.64 5.83 11.95
N TYR A 84 -4.83 4.59 12.40
CA TYR A 84 -4.65 4.23 13.81
C TYR A 84 -3.20 4.29 14.28
N ILE A 85 -2.24 3.85 13.46
CA ILE A 85 -0.81 4.01 13.73
C ILE A 85 -0.50 5.49 13.99
N TYR A 86 -0.95 6.39 13.13
CA TYR A 86 -0.67 7.80 13.27
C TYR A 86 -1.39 8.49 14.43
N ARG A 87 -2.62 8.05 14.74
CA ARG A 87 -3.36 8.49 15.93
C ARG A 87 -2.73 8.01 17.24
N SER A 88 -2.07 6.86 17.25
CA SER A 88 -1.31 6.37 18.41
C SER A 88 -0.03 7.16 18.69
N GLY A 89 0.27 8.19 17.88
CA GLY A 89 1.42 9.07 18.08
C GLY A 89 2.71 8.60 17.41
N TRP A 90 2.66 7.52 16.61
CA TRP A 90 3.84 7.06 15.87
C TRP A 90 4.40 8.13 14.92
N ASN A 91 5.73 8.11 14.76
CA ASN A 91 6.48 9.01 13.91
C ASN A 91 6.30 8.64 12.43
N ILE A 92 6.01 9.65 11.60
CA ILE A 92 5.84 9.50 10.15
C ILE A 92 7.08 8.95 9.42
N ALA A 93 8.28 9.14 9.98
CA ALA A 93 9.51 8.62 9.42
C ALA A 93 9.73 7.11 9.70
N VAL A 94 9.19 6.61 10.83
CA VAL A 94 9.47 5.24 11.30
C VAL A 94 8.33 4.28 10.94
N ALA A 95 7.08 4.74 11.03
CA ALA A 95 5.93 3.86 10.90
C ALA A 95 5.81 3.18 9.52
N PRO A 96 5.91 3.90 8.38
CA PRO A 96 5.83 3.29 7.05
C PRO A 96 6.97 2.29 6.80
N LEU A 97 8.17 2.60 7.32
CA LEU A 97 9.32 1.73 7.20
C LEU A 97 9.08 0.41 7.95
N PHE A 98 8.58 0.50 9.19
CA PHE A 98 8.27 -0.66 10.02
C PHE A 98 7.22 -1.57 9.36
N VAL A 99 6.11 -0.98 8.89
CA VAL A 99 5.06 -1.73 8.17
C VAL A 99 5.60 -2.37 6.90
N SER A 100 6.42 -1.65 6.12
CA SER A 100 6.99 -2.15 4.87
C SER A 100 7.95 -3.31 5.08
N ILE A 101 8.83 -3.25 6.09
CA ILE A 101 9.79 -4.32 6.38
C ILE A 101 9.06 -5.58 6.83
N ILE A 102 8.12 -5.47 7.78
CA ILE A 102 7.34 -6.63 8.25
C ILE A 102 6.52 -7.22 7.11
N SER A 103 5.83 -6.38 6.33
CA SER A 103 5.05 -6.83 5.17
C SER A 103 5.93 -7.54 4.15
N THR A 104 7.14 -7.03 3.90
CA THR A 104 8.10 -7.64 2.98
C THR A 104 8.55 -9.01 3.47
N ILE A 105 8.86 -9.16 4.76
CA ILE A 105 9.23 -10.46 5.36
C ILE A 105 8.09 -11.47 5.18
N ILE A 106 6.85 -11.07 5.49
CA ILE A 106 5.68 -11.94 5.31
C ILE A 106 5.49 -12.30 3.84
N LEU A 107 5.60 -11.34 2.93
CA LEU A 107 5.48 -11.57 1.48
C LEU A 107 6.59 -12.48 0.95
N ILE A 108 7.79 -12.43 1.51
CA ILE A 108 8.87 -13.36 1.16
C ILE A 108 8.49 -14.78 1.56
N VAL A 109 8.01 -14.98 2.79
CA VAL A 109 7.54 -16.29 3.27
C VAL A 109 6.42 -16.81 2.35
N VAL A 110 5.42 -15.98 2.07
CA VAL A 110 4.34 -16.30 1.13
C VAL A 110 4.88 -16.60 -0.28
N GLY A 111 5.86 -15.84 -0.75
CA GLY A 111 6.56 -16.06 -2.02
C GLY A 111 7.18 -17.45 -2.12
N ILE A 112 7.92 -17.86 -1.09
CA ILE A 112 8.56 -19.18 -1.05
C ILE A 112 7.51 -20.29 -1.05
N PHE A 113 6.48 -20.21 -0.19
CA PHE A 113 5.54 -21.31 0.00
C PHE A 113 4.46 -21.38 -1.09
N VAL A 114 3.90 -20.24 -1.49
CA VAL A 114 2.78 -20.17 -2.45
C VAL A 114 3.28 -20.07 -3.89
N TYR A 115 4.25 -19.18 -4.13
CA TYR A 115 4.76 -18.90 -5.48
C TYR A 115 6.01 -19.70 -5.83
N LYS A 116 6.54 -20.50 -4.90
CA LYS A 116 7.75 -21.32 -5.06
C LYS A 116 8.97 -20.50 -5.51
N THR A 117 9.03 -19.25 -5.08
CA THR A 117 10.11 -18.33 -5.45
C THR A 117 11.42 -18.78 -4.81
N LYS A 118 12.47 -18.95 -5.61
CA LYS A 118 13.82 -19.24 -5.10
C LYS A 118 14.49 -17.94 -4.64
N LEU A 119 14.96 -17.92 -3.41
CA LEU A 119 15.77 -16.82 -2.90
C LEU A 119 17.25 -17.09 -3.11
N SER A 120 17.96 -16.08 -3.60
CA SER A 120 19.42 -16.07 -3.56
C SER A 120 19.91 -15.87 -2.12
N PRO A 121 21.04 -16.49 -1.72
CA PRO A 121 21.70 -16.21 -0.44
C PRO A 121 21.96 -14.72 -0.21
N MET A 122 22.19 -13.95 -1.28
CA MET A 122 22.39 -12.50 -1.22
C MET A 122 21.11 -11.77 -0.78
N ASN A 123 19.94 -12.23 -1.24
CA ASN A 123 18.65 -11.66 -0.86
C ASN A 123 18.37 -11.94 0.62
N ALA A 124 18.73 -13.13 1.11
CA ALA A 124 18.61 -13.49 2.52
C ALA A 124 19.47 -12.57 3.42
N LEU A 125 20.71 -12.29 3.01
CA LEU A 125 21.56 -11.30 3.69
C LEU A 125 20.93 -9.91 3.71
N GLY A 126 20.39 -9.45 2.57
CA GLY A 126 19.69 -8.17 2.48
C GLY A 126 18.51 -8.08 3.46
N ILE A 127 17.72 -9.14 3.59
CA ILE A 127 16.60 -9.22 4.55
C ILE A 127 17.11 -9.12 5.99
N CYS A 128 18.16 -9.85 6.34
CA CYS A 128 18.79 -9.76 7.67
C CYS A 128 19.25 -8.32 7.97
N LEU A 129 19.90 -7.66 7.01
CA LEU A 129 20.33 -6.27 7.13
C LEU A 129 19.15 -5.31 7.33
N SER A 130 18.04 -5.49 6.61
CA SER A 130 16.82 -4.70 6.80
C SER A 130 16.22 -4.87 8.20
N ILE A 131 16.23 -6.09 8.74
CA ILE A 131 15.75 -6.38 10.11
C ILE A 131 16.65 -5.70 11.14
N VAL A 132 17.97 -5.79 10.99
CA VAL A 132 18.92 -5.11 11.88
C VAL A 132 18.72 -3.60 11.85
N GLY A 133 18.55 -3.02 10.66
CA GLY A 133 18.24 -1.59 10.49
C GLY A 133 16.95 -1.19 11.23
N LEU A 134 15.90 -2.00 11.13
CA LEU A 134 14.64 -1.77 11.86
C LEU A 134 14.83 -1.85 13.38
N ILE A 135 15.61 -2.80 13.90
CA ILE A 135 15.90 -2.92 15.34
C ILE A 135 16.67 -1.69 15.83
N LEU A 136 17.65 -1.21 15.06
CA LEU A 136 18.42 -0.01 15.40
C LEU A 136 17.55 1.24 15.45
N MET A 137 16.63 1.40 14.49
CA MET A 137 15.71 2.54 14.44
C MET A 137 14.62 2.49 15.52
N ASN A 138 14.34 1.31 16.07
CA ASN A 138 13.39 1.12 17.17
C ASN A 138 14.04 1.22 18.56
N LYS A 139 15.38 1.20 18.65
CA LYS A 139 16.07 1.53 19.90
C LYS A 139 15.98 3.05 20.10
N LYS A 140 15.26 3.46 21.15
CA LYS A 140 15.23 4.83 21.65
C LYS A 140 16.63 5.36 21.90
#